data_AF-A0AAD9GBT7-F1
#
_entry.id   AF-A0AAD9GBT7-F1
#
_cell.length_a   1.000
_cell.length_b   1.000
_cell.length_c   1.000
_cell.angle_alpha   90.00
_cell.angle_beta   90.00
_cell.angle_gamma   90.00
#
_symmetry.space_group_name_H-M   'P 1'
#
loop_
_entity.id
_entity.type
_entity.pdbx_description
1 polymer ?
#
loop_
_entity_poly.entity_id
_entity_poly.type
_entity_poly.pdbx_seq_one_letter_code
_entity_poly.pdbx_strand_id
1 'polypeptide(L)'
;MRVYQNLLLALAVLVALTSIVSAQNPAVRALRTGTDEERGVFNSLKAELSIFKLNRAARQQMTPEQKLFEKQAKALKKETEAALKLKNKKEEAIKKAEQKLADQVAKSKKKMDALEAKQLKAMKKLSEKEALKKVEALNKQDDSYNLLLVVKKTPEQLEKQFQPGFKTLIKQGIDPTTSENFKYLQNYWFIYYNRYPNKAKIALKTISTAA
;
A
#
# COMPACT_ATOMS: atom_id res chain seq x y z
N MET A 1 -29.81 11.53 26.70
CA MET A 1 -30.34 10.98 25.41
C MET A 1 -31.86 11.08 25.24
N ARG A 2 -32.68 11.00 26.30
CA ARG A 2 -34.16 11.02 26.21
C ARG A 2 -34.75 12.32 25.63
N VAL A 3 -34.09 13.46 25.83
CA VAL A 3 -34.58 14.78 25.35
C VAL A 3 -34.52 14.90 23.83
N TYR A 4 -33.51 14.32 23.18
CA TYR A 4 -33.38 14.35 21.71
C TYR A 4 -34.40 13.45 21.00
N GLN A 5 -34.78 12.32 21.61
CA GLN A 5 -35.82 11.45 21.08
C GLN A 5 -37.20 12.11 21.12
N ASN A 6 -37.51 12.81 22.22
CA ASN A 6 -38.77 13.55 22.34
C ASN A 6 -38.84 14.74 21.36
N LEU A 7 -37.69 15.37 21.08
CA LEU A 7 -37.61 16.49 20.13
C LEU A 7 -37.78 16.01 18.68
N LEU A 8 -37.16 14.88 18.32
CA LEU A 8 -37.35 14.25 17.00
C LEU A 8 -38.79 13.74 16.81
N LEU A 9 -39.41 13.18 17.86
CA LEU A 9 -40.80 12.74 17.81
C LEU A 9 -41.77 13.92 17.64
N ALA A 10 -41.53 15.02 18.36
CA ALA A 10 -42.32 16.25 18.21
C ALA A 10 -42.19 16.84 16.81
N LEU A 11 -40.98 16.81 16.23
CA LEU A 11 -40.71 17.29 14.87
C LEU A 11 -41.39 16.42 13.81
N ALA A 12 -41.36 15.09 13.98
CA ALA A 12 -42.06 14.15 13.12
C ALA A 12 -43.59 14.33 13.18
N VAL A 13 -44.15 14.56 14.37
CA VAL A 13 -45.58 14.82 14.56
C VAL A 13 -45.99 16.16 13.93
N LEU A 14 -45.16 17.19 14.01
CA LEU A 14 -45.40 18.49 13.36
C LEU A 14 -45.38 18.39 11.83
N VAL A 15 -44.48 17.57 11.27
CA VAL A 15 -44.42 17.30 9.81
C VAL A 15 -45.62 16.45 9.36
N ALA A 16 -46.06 15.50 10.18
CA ALA A 16 -47.26 14.70 9.91
C ALA A 16 -48.56 15.54 9.99
N LEU A 17 -48.67 16.45 10.95
CA LEU A 17 -49.84 17.33 11.09
C LEU A 17 -49.93 18.37 9.96
N THR A 18 -48.79 18.92 9.53
CA THR A 18 -48.77 19.87 8.39
C THR A 18 -49.11 19.21 7.06
N SER A 19 -48.78 17.92 6.87
CA SER A 19 -49.16 17.17 5.68
C SER A 19 -50.65 16.76 5.66
N ILE A 20 -51.26 16.50 6.83
CA ILE A 20 -52.69 16.19 6.93
C ILE A 20 -53.56 17.45 6.77
N VAL A 21 -53.17 18.60 7.36
CA VAL A 21 -53.88 19.88 7.20
C VAL A 21 -53.78 20.40 5.75
N SER A 22 -52.67 20.11 5.04
CA SER A 22 -52.54 20.39 3.61
C SER A 22 -53.39 19.46 2.72
N ALA A 23 -53.81 18.29 3.21
CA ALA A 23 -54.60 17.33 2.43
C ALA A 23 -56.11 17.59 2.48
N GLN A 24 -56.61 18.32 3.48
CA GLN A 24 -58.03 18.61 3.69
C GLN A 24 -58.52 19.92 3.05
N ASN A 25 -57.64 20.71 2.43
CA ASN A 25 -58.02 21.97 1.79
C ASN A 25 -58.14 21.76 0.27
N PRO A 26 -59.36 21.59 -0.28
CA PRO A 26 -59.57 21.30 -1.71
C PRO A 26 -59.03 22.40 -2.63
N ALA A 27 -58.89 23.64 -2.12
CA ALA A 27 -58.28 24.76 -2.83
C ALA A 27 -56.76 24.60 -3.07
N VAL A 28 -56.05 23.88 -2.20
CA VAL A 28 -54.59 23.66 -2.34
C VAL A 28 -54.32 22.42 -3.21
N ARG A 29 -55.21 21.42 -3.18
CA ARG A 29 -55.11 20.24 -4.04
C ARG A 29 -55.38 20.56 -5.51
N ALA A 30 -56.35 21.44 -5.80
CA ALA A 30 -56.62 21.92 -7.15
C ALA A 30 -55.45 22.70 -7.79
N LEU A 31 -54.56 23.28 -6.98
CA LEU A 31 -53.36 23.98 -7.45
C LEU A 31 -52.16 23.06 -7.73
N ARG A 32 -52.22 21.78 -7.35
CA ARG A 32 -51.09 20.84 -7.49
C ARG A 32 -51.34 19.66 -8.43
N THR A 33 -52.59 19.37 -8.81
CA THR A 33 -52.93 18.19 -9.63
C THR A 33 -53.59 18.56 -10.97
N GLY A 34 -53.25 19.71 -11.55
CA GLY A 34 -53.58 20.01 -12.94
C GLY A 34 -52.47 19.48 -13.84
N THR A 35 -52.70 18.33 -14.48
CA THR A 35 -51.87 17.76 -15.55
C THR A 35 -51.44 18.82 -16.58
N ASP A 36 -50.12 18.91 -16.78
CA ASP A 36 -49.39 20.09 -17.26
C ASP A 36 -49.08 20.09 -18.77
N GLU A 37 -49.76 19.28 -19.58
CA GLU A 37 -49.28 19.06 -20.97
C GLU A 37 -49.95 19.92 -22.05
N GLU A 38 -51.09 20.57 -21.82
CA GLU A 38 -51.77 21.36 -22.88
C GLU A 38 -52.25 22.77 -22.49
N ARG A 39 -51.90 23.27 -21.30
CA ARG A 39 -52.27 24.63 -20.85
C ARG A 39 -51.06 25.57 -20.64
N GLY A 40 -49.94 25.20 -21.26
CA GLY A 40 -48.57 25.30 -20.74
C GLY A 40 -47.84 26.64 -20.67
N VAL A 41 -48.45 27.81 -20.93
CA VAL A 41 -47.71 29.09 -20.77
C VAL A 41 -48.61 30.23 -20.27
N PHE A 42 -49.85 30.31 -20.75
CA PHE A 42 -50.74 31.42 -20.39
C PHE A 42 -51.21 31.35 -18.93
N ASN A 43 -51.47 30.15 -18.40
CA ASN A 43 -51.90 29.96 -17.02
C ASN A 43 -50.75 30.11 -16.01
N SER A 44 -49.52 29.70 -16.36
CA SER A 44 -48.33 29.94 -15.53
C SER A 44 -48.01 31.44 -15.46
N LEU A 45 -48.08 32.16 -16.59
CA LEU A 45 -47.93 33.62 -16.60
C LEU A 45 -49.03 34.33 -15.82
N LYS A 46 -50.29 33.88 -15.91
CA LYS A 46 -51.39 34.44 -15.10
C LYS A 46 -51.19 34.16 -13.61
N ALA A 47 -50.68 32.99 -13.25
CA ALA A 47 -50.33 32.64 -11.88
C ALA A 47 -49.16 33.50 -11.37
N GLU A 48 -48.08 33.65 -12.13
CA GLU A 48 -46.96 34.53 -11.82
C GLU A 48 -47.39 36.00 -11.67
N LEU A 49 -48.25 36.47 -12.57
CA LEU A 49 -48.83 37.82 -12.50
C LEU A 49 -49.70 37.99 -11.25
N SER A 50 -50.47 36.96 -10.87
CA SER A 50 -51.29 36.99 -9.66
C SER A 50 -50.42 37.04 -8.40
N ILE A 51 -49.36 36.25 -8.35
CA ILE A 51 -48.37 36.26 -7.25
C ILE A 51 -47.65 37.62 -7.21
N PHE A 52 -47.31 38.19 -8.37
CA PHE A 52 -46.71 39.51 -8.47
C PHE A 52 -47.65 40.61 -7.94
N LYS A 53 -48.94 40.57 -8.31
CA LYS A 53 -49.96 41.50 -7.82
C LYS A 53 -50.15 41.36 -6.31
N LEU A 54 -50.21 40.14 -5.79
CA LEU A 54 -50.30 39.87 -4.34
C LEU A 54 -49.06 40.39 -3.59
N ASN A 55 -47.85 40.14 -4.11
CA ASN A 55 -46.61 40.67 -3.55
C ASN A 55 -46.56 42.20 -3.59
N ARG A 56 -47.11 42.82 -4.64
CA ARG A 56 -47.20 44.29 -4.75
C ARG A 56 -48.20 44.87 -3.75
N ALA A 57 -49.38 44.25 -3.60
CA ALA A 57 -50.40 44.66 -2.64
C ALA A 57 -49.89 44.52 -1.19
N ALA A 58 -49.24 43.40 -0.86
CA ALA A 58 -48.62 43.19 0.45
C ALA A 58 -47.56 44.27 0.77
N ARG A 59 -46.72 44.64 -0.19
CA ARG A 59 -45.73 45.73 -0.03
C ARG A 59 -46.35 47.11 0.16
N GLN A 60 -47.53 47.35 -0.39
CA GLN A 60 -48.27 48.61 -0.21
C GLN A 60 -48.86 48.73 1.20
N GLN A 61 -49.24 47.61 1.83
CA GLN A 61 -49.80 47.57 3.19
C GLN A 61 -48.75 47.53 4.31
N MET A 62 -47.45 47.39 4.00
CA MET A 62 -46.39 47.32 5.01
C MET A 62 -46.09 48.68 5.66
N THR A 63 -45.87 48.66 6.98
CA THR A 63 -45.42 49.83 7.74
C THR A 63 -43.96 50.21 7.38
N PRO A 64 -43.52 51.45 7.64
CA PRO A 64 -42.15 51.88 7.37
C PRO A 64 -41.08 51.00 8.02
N GLU A 65 -41.32 50.56 9.26
CA GLU A 65 -40.42 49.67 10.01
C GLU A 65 -40.32 48.29 9.35
N GLN A 66 -41.44 47.70 8.94
CA GLN A 66 -41.46 46.41 8.24
C GLN A 66 -40.70 46.47 6.90
N LYS A 67 -40.78 47.61 6.19
CA LYS A 67 -40.00 47.83 4.95
C LYS A 67 -38.49 47.90 5.22
N LEU A 68 -38.07 48.48 6.34
CA LEU A 68 -36.66 48.49 6.75
C LEU A 68 -36.16 47.10 7.12
N PHE A 69 -36.93 46.34 7.91
CA PHE A 69 -36.60 44.95 8.24
C PHE A 69 -36.52 44.05 7.00
N GLU A 70 -37.46 44.16 6.06
CA GLU A 70 -37.42 43.37 4.82
C GLU A 70 -36.20 43.74 3.94
N LYS A 71 -35.82 45.03 3.90
CA LYS A 71 -34.60 45.49 3.21
C LYS A 71 -33.34 44.94 3.88
N GLN A 72 -33.24 45.00 5.20
CA GLN A 72 -32.10 44.45 5.95
C GLN A 72 -32.03 42.93 5.79
N ALA A 73 -33.14 42.21 5.87
CA ALA A 73 -33.19 40.77 5.65
C ALA A 73 -32.76 40.38 4.23
N LYS A 74 -33.14 41.16 3.21
CA LYS A 74 -32.67 40.95 1.83
C LYS A 74 -31.19 41.26 1.66
N ALA A 75 -30.67 42.29 2.32
CA ALA A 75 -29.24 42.62 2.31
C ALA A 75 -28.42 41.50 2.96
N LEU A 76 -28.83 41.06 4.16
CA LEU A 76 -28.20 39.94 4.87
C LEU A 76 -28.25 38.64 4.05
N LYS A 77 -29.37 38.33 3.39
CA LYS A 77 -29.45 37.16 2.49
C LYS A 77 -28.47 37.23 1.33
N LYS A 78 -28.29 38.41 0.73
CA LYS A 78 -27.30 38.59 -0.35
C LYS A 78 -25.88 38.43 0.15
N GLU A 79 -25.57 38.95 1.34
CA GLU A 79 -24.26 38.81 1.96
C GLU A 79 -23.96 37.36 2.34
N THR A 80 -24.91 36.64 2.91
CA THR A 80 -24.73 35.21 3.24
C THR A 80 -24.56 34.36 1.99
N GLU A 81 -25.33 34.60 0.93
CA GLU A 81 -25.16 33.92 -0.36
C GLU A 81 -23.78 34.22 -0.99
N ALA A 82 -23.31 35.46 -0.91
CA ALA A 82 -21.98 35.84 -1.41
C ALA A 82 -20.86 35.16 -0.59
N ALA A 83 -20.98 35.14 0.74
CA ALA A 83 -20.04 34.47 1.63
C ALA A 83 -20.01 32.95 1.38
N LEU A 84 -21.17 32.34 1.14
CA LEU A 84 -21.29 30.90 0.87
C LEU A 84 -20.66 30.54 -0.49
N LYS A 85 -20.85 31.38 -1.52
CA LYS A 85 -20.15 31.24 -2.82
C LYS A 85 -18.64 31.36 -2.67
N LEU A 86 -18.15 32.31 -1.87
CA LEU A 86 -16.72 32.47 -1.62
C LEU A 86 -16.13 31.27 -0.86
N LYS A 87 -16.85 30.77 0.15
CA LYS A 87 -16.45 29.57 0.90
C LYS A 87 -16.35 28.36 -0.02
N ASN A 88 -17.36 28.11 -0.84
CA ASN A 88 -17.36 26.99 -1.79
C ASN A 88 -16.20 27.10 -2.79
N LYS A 89 -15.92 28.30 -3.32
CA LYS A 89 -14.77 28.52 -4.21
C LYS A 89 -13.43 28.19 -3.53
N LYS A 90 -13.26 28.57 -2.26
CA LYS A 90 -12.05 28.25 -1.49
C LYS A 90 -11.93 26.75 -1.24
N GLU A 91 -13.02 26.10 -0.84
CA GLU A 91 -13.05 24.65 -0.62
C GLU A 91 -12.76 23.85 -1.89
N GLU A 92 -13.29 24.27 -3.04
CA GLU A 92 -12.98 23.67 -4.34
C GLU A 92 -11.51 23.85 -4.73
N ALA A 93 -10.93 25.02 -4.46
CA ALA A 93 -9.52 25.27 -4.70
C ALA A 93 -8.62 24.39 -3.81
N ILE A 94 -8.97 24.24 -2.53
CA ILE A 94 -8.27 23.37 -1.58
C ILE A 94 -8.35 21.92 -2.05
N LYS A 95 -9.54 21.41 -2.37
CA LYS A 95 -9.72 20.03 -2.86
C LYS A 95 -8.91 19.74 -4.13
N LYS A 96 -8.87 20.70 -5.06
CA LYS A 96 -8.04 20.56 -6.28
C LYS A 96 -6.54 20.55 -5.96
N ALA A 97 -6.09 21.35 -5.00
CA ALA A 97 -4.69 21.35 -4.56
C ALA A 97 -4.31 20.04 -3.85
N GLU A 98 -5.18 19.54 -2.96
CA GLU A 98 -5.02 18.27 -2.27
C GLU A 98 -4.96 17.09 -3.25
N GLN A 99 -5.84 17.06 -4.26
CA GLN A 99 -5.81 16.03 -5.30
C GLN A 99 -4.50 16.05 -6.09
N LYS A 100 -4.00 17.22 -6.48
CA LYS A 100 -2.70 17.33 -7.18
C LYS A 100 -1.53 16.82 -6.34
N LEU A 101 -1.52 17.14 -5.04
CA LEU A 101 -0.49 16.64 -4.13
C LEU A 101 -0.59 15.11 -3.96
N ALA A 102 -1.80 14.59 -3.76
CA ALA A 102 -2.04 13.16 -3.65
C ALA A 102 -1.59 12.41 -4.92
N ASP A 103 -1.90 12.93 -6.10
CA ASP A 103 -1.49 12.36 -7.39
C ASP A 103 0.03 12.36 -7.56
N GLN A 104 0.71 13.45 -7.15
CA GLN A 104 2.16 13.54 -7.21
C GLN A 104 2.82 12.52 -6.26
N VAL A 105 2.29 12.38 -5.03
CA VAL A 105 2.74 11.39 -4.04
C VAL A 105 2.48 9.97 -4.53
N ALA A 106 1.33 9.69 -5.15
CA ALA A 106 1.03 8.39 -5.71
C ALA A 106 1.97 8.03 -6.86
N LYS A 107 2.29 8.99 -7.74
CA LYS A 107 3.26 8.80 -8.83
C LYS A 107 4.67 8.56 -8.32
N SER A 108 5.11 9.25 -7.27
CA SER A 108 6.44 9.04 -6.68
C SER A 108 6.53 7.68 -5.99
N LYS A 109 5.51 7.29 -5.22
CA LYS A 109 5.44 5.96 -4.57
C LYS A 109 5.54 4.82 -5.59
N LYS A 110 4.72 4.85 -6.65
CA LYS A 110 4.78 3.84 -7.72
C LYS A 110 6.16 3.73 -8.38
N LYS A 111 6.89 4.85 -8.52
CA LYS A 111 8.26 4.84 -9.05
C LYS A 111 9.23 4.18 -8.07
N MET A 112 9.13 4.48 -6.79
CA MET A 112 9.95 3.85 -5.75
C MET A 112 9.70 2.34 -5.67
N ASP A 113 8.44 1.93 -5.61
CA ASP A 113 8.06 0.51 -5.58
C ASP A 113 8.60 -0.25 -6.81
N ALA A 114 8.56 0.38 -7.99
CA ALA A 114 9.11 -0.21 -9.21
C ALA A 114 10.64 -0.33 -9.18
N LEU A 115 11.35 0.62 -8.58
CA LEU A 115 12.80 0.58 -8.41
C LEU A 115 13.20 -0.50 -7.40
N GLU A 116 12.51 -0.56 -6.26
CA GLU A 116 12.73 -1.59 -5.23
C GLU A 116 12.48 -2.99 -5.80
N ALA A 117 11.39 -3.19 -6.54
CA ALA A 117 11.11 -4.46 -7.20
C ALA A 117 12.19 -4.86 -8.22
N LYS A 118 12.75 -3.89 -8.96
CA LYS A 118 13.87 -4.15 -9.89
C LYS A 118 15.14 -4.54 -9.14
N GLN A 119 15.47 -3.83 -8.06
CA GLN A 119 16.64 -4.13 -7.23
C GLN A 119 16.51 -5.50 -6.56
N LEU A 120 15.35 -5.83 -6.00
CA LEU A 120 15.09 -7.16 -5.42
C LEU A 120 15.24 -8.28 -6.44
N LYS A 121 14.74 -8.10 -7.67
CA LYS A 121 14.94 -9.07 -8.75
C LYS A 121 16.41 -9.21 -9.16
N ALA A 122 17.17 -8.10 -9.19
CA ALA A 122 18.59 -8.13 -9.49
C ALA A 122 19.38 -8.88 -8.39
N MET A 123 19.10 -8.59 -7.12
CA MET A 123 19.73 -9.24 -5.97
C MET A 123 19.44 -10.75 -5.95
N LYS A 124 18.19 -11.17 -6.19
CA LYS A 124 17.84 -12.59 -6.29
C LYS A 124 18.61 -13.31 -7.40
N LYS A 125 18.73 -12.70 -8.58
CA LYS A 125 19.51 -13.25 -9.69
C LYS A 125 21.01 -13.36 -9.35
N LEU A 126 21.56 -12.40 -8.62
CA LEU A 126 22.96 -12.46 -8.18
C LEU A 126 23.15 -13.60 -7.16
N SER A 127 22.27 -13.72 -6.16
CA SER A 127 22.36 -14.78 -5.17
C SER A 127 22.22 -16.18 -5.80
N GLU A 128 21.33 -16.34 -6.78
CA GLU A 128 21.20 -17.60 -7.53
C GLU A 128 22.47 -17.94 -8.32
N LYS A 129 23.07 -16.96 -9.00
CA LYS A 129 24.34 -17.15 -9.71
C LYS A 129 25.49 -17.51 -8.76
N GLU A 130 25.57 -16.87 -7.61
CA GLU A 130 26.58 -17.20 -6.60
C GLU A 130 26.38 -18.60 -6.02
N ALA A 131 25.13 -19.00 -5.77
CA ALA A 131 24.81 -20.35 -5.34
C ALA A 131 25.22 -21.38 -6.40
N LEU A 132 24.89 -21.15 -7.67
CA LEU A 132 25.30 -22.01 -8.77
C LEU A 132 26.82 -22.12 -8.90
N LYS A 133 27.55 -21.00 -8.81
CA LYS A 133 29.03 -21.02 -8.82
C LYS A 133 29.60 -21.83 -7.65
N LYS A 134 29.01 -21.73 -6.45
CA LYS A 134 29.43 -22.53 -5.30
C LYS A 134 29.16 -24.02 -5.54
N VAL A 135 28.01 -24.39 -6.09
CA VAL A 135 27.68 -25.77 -6.45
C VAL A 135 28.63 -26.30 -7.53
N GLU A 136 28.90 -25.53 -8.59
CA GLU A 136 29.86 -25.91 -9.63
C GLU A 136 31.28 -26.10 -9.07
N ALA A 137 31.70 -25.24 -8.13
CA ALA A 137 32.99 -25.39 -7.45
C ALA A 137 33.04 -26.66 -6.59
N LEU A 138 31.96 -27.00 -5.88
CA LEU A 138 31.86 -28.24 -5.11
C LEU A 138 31.87 -29.47 -6.02
N ASN A 139 31.10 -29.45 -7.12
CA ASN A 139 31.10 -30.56 -8.09
C ASN A 139 32.50 -30.80 -8.68
N LYS A 140 33.25 -29.73 -9.00
CA LYS A 140 34.65 -29.86 -9.46
C LYS A 140 35.55 -30.48 -8.40
N GLN A 141 35.35 -30.15 -7.12
CA GLN A 141 36.08 -30.77 -6.01
C GLN A 141 35.72 -32.25 -5.85
N ASP A 142 34.43 -32.60 -5.96
CA ASP A 142 33.98 -33.99 -5.91
C ASP A 142 34.55 -34.81 -7.07
N ASP A 143 34.55 -34.25 -8.28
CA ASP A 143 35.19 -34.86 -9.45
C ASP A 143 36.70 -35.06 -9.23
N SER A 144 37.38 -34.08 -8.63
CA SER A 144 38.81 -34.22 -8.32
C SER A 144 39.08 -35.27 -7.24
N TYR A 145 38.25 -35.36 -6.20
CA TYR A 145 38.35 -36.43 -5.21
C TYR A 145 38.07 -37.80 -5.84
N ASN A 146 37.07 -37.92 -6.70
CA ASN A 146 36.74 -39.15 -7.42
C ASN A 146 37.89 -39.59 -8.32
N LEU A 147 38.55 -38.68 -9.03
CA LEU A 147 39.73 -38.99 -9.84
C LEU A 147 40.87 -39.56 -8.98
N LEU A 148 41.15 -38.96 -7.82
CA LEU A 148 42.17 -39.46 -6.90
C LEU A 148 41.87 -40.88 -6.40
N LEU A 149 40.59 -41.18 -6.16
CA LEU A 149 40.13 -42.53 -5.80
C LEU A 149 40.30 -43.53 -6.94
N VAL A 150 39.98 -43.16 -8.18
CA VAL A 150 40.14 -44.01 -9.38
C VAL A 150 41.61 -44.35 -9.61
N VAL A 151 42.51 -43.38 -9.43
CA VAL A 151 43.96 -43.56 -9.53
C VAL A 151 44.54 -44.28 -8.29
N LYS A 152 43.69 -44.70 -7.34
CA LYS A 152 44.06 -45.41 -6.10
C LYS A 152 45.10 -44.68 -5.25
N LYS A 153 45.09 -43.35 -5.28
CA LYS A 153 46.06 -42.52 -4.56
C LYS A 153 45.71 -42.50 -3.08
N THR A 154 46.64 -42.90 -2.20
CA THR A 154 46.33 -42.92 -0.76
C THR A 154 46.40 -41.52 -0.17
N PRO A 155 45.68 -41.26 0.95
CA PRO A 155 45.75 -39.97 1.61
C PRO A 155 47.17 -39.61 2.09
N GLU A 156 48.00 -40.59 2.48
CA GLU A 156 49.41 -40.32 2.87
C GLU A 156 50.27 -39.90 1.66
N GLN A 157 49.99 -40.45 0.48
CA GLN A 157 50.68 -40.03 -0.75
C GLN A 157 50.31 -38.60 -1.15
N LEU A 158 49.05 -38.20 -0.92
CA LEU A 158 48.60 -36.84 -1.16
C LEU A 158 49.18 -35.86 -0.13
N GLU A 159 49.24 -36.27 1.13
CA GLU A 159 49.88 -35.50 2.20
C GLU A 159 51.35 -35.21 1.92
N LYS A 160 52.11 -36.20 1.44
CA LYS A 160 53.52 -36.01 1.02
C LYS A 160 53.68 -34.94 -0.06
N GLN A 161 52.71 -34.76 -0.95
CA GLN A 161 52.73 -33.71 -1.97
C GLN A 161 52.51 -32.32 -1.39
N PHE A 162 51.67 -32.18 -0.35
CA PHE A 162 51.41 -30.90 0.30
C PHE A 162 52.41 -30.57 1.42
N GLN A 163 53.17 -31.55 1.89
CA GLN A 163 54.16 -31.42 2.96
C GLN A 163 55.17 -30.27 2.76
N PRO A 164 55.72 -30.00 1.55
CA PRO A 164 56.62 -28.86 1.33
C PRO A 164 55.92 -27.51 1.55
N GLY A 165 54.64 -27.41 1.16
CA GLY A 165 53.79 -26.24 1.39
C GLY A 165 53.49 -26.02 2.87
N PHE A 166 53.18 -27.09 3.60
CA PHE A 166 52.98 -27.00 5.04
C PHE A 166 54.26 -26.59 5.78
N LYS A 167 55.42 -27.12 5.38
CA LYS A 167 56.72 -26.74 5.95
C LYS A 167 57.05 -25.26 5.71
N THR A 168 56.66 -24.70 4.58
CA THR A 168 56.87 -23.27 4.29
C THR A 168 55.94 -22.38 5.10
N LEU A 169 54.68 -22.76 5.27
CA LEU A 169 53.74 -22.05 6.16
C LEU A 169 54.20 -22.04 7.61
N ILE A 170 54.66 -23.19 8.14
CA ILE A 170 55.20 -23.29 9.50
C ILE A 170 56.42 -22.36 9.67
N LYS A 171 57.32 -22.30 8.68
CA LYS A 171 58.48 -21.40 8.70
C LYS A 171 58.09 -19.92 8.70
N GLN A 172 56.93 -19.58 8.14
CA GLN A 172 56.37 -18.23 8.14
C GLN A 172 55.58 -17.93 9.42
N GLY A 173 55.48 -18.87 10.37
CA GLY A 173 54.68 -18.74 11.58
C GLY A 173 53.17 -18.84 11.34
N ILE A 174 52.75 -19.32 10.16
CA ILE A 174 51.34 -19.50 9.80
C ILE A 174 50.97 -20.95 10.10
N ASP A 175 49.88 -21.15 10.83
CA ASP A 175 49.37 -22.49 11.13
C ASP A 175 48.91 -23.19 9.83
N PRO A 176 49.54 -24.31 9.42
CA PRO A 176 49.19 -25.02 8.20
C PRO A 176 47.76 -25.56 8.19
N THR A 177 47.12 -25.74 9.36
CA THR A 177 45.72 -26.18 9.48
C THR A 177 44.71 -25.17 8.92
N THR A 178 45.10 -23.90 8.82
CA THR A 178 44.26 -22.84 8.25
C THR A 178 44.26 -22.83 6.72
N SER A 179 45.19 -23.54 6.08
CA SER A 179 45.35 -23.54 4.62
C SER A 179 44.24 -24.32 3.90
N GLU A 180 43.91 -23.88 2.68
CA GLU A 180 42.95 -24.59 1.82
C GLU A 180 43.43 -26.01 1.47
N ASN A 181 44.74 -26.20 1.30
CA ASN A 181 45.34 -27.51 1.01
C ASN A 181 45.16 -28.49 2.18
N PHE A 182 45.24 -28.02 3.42
CA PHE A 182 44.99 -28.86 4.58
C PHE A 182 43.52 -29.29 4.67
N LYS A 183 42.59 -28.36 4.44
CA LYS A 183 41.14 -28.68 4.37
C LYS A 183 40.82 -29.67 3.25
N TYR A 184 41.41 -29.47 2.07
CA TYR A 184 41.27 -30.40 0.94
C TYR A 184 41.78 -31.80 1.29
N LEU A 185 42.96 -31.90 1.93
CA LEU A 185 43.53 -33.16 2.40
C LEU A 185 42.62 -33.84 3.42
N GLN A 186 42.10 -33.10 4.40
CA GLN A 186 41.22 -33.62 5.45
C GLN A 186 39.90 -34.17 4.87
N ASN A 187 39.30 -33.45 3.92
CA ASN A 187 38.09 -33.91 3.22
C ASN A 187 38.38 -35.18 2.41
N TYR A 188 39.52 -35.24 1.70
CA TYR A 188 39.90 -36.44 0.96
C TYR A 188 40.15 -37.64 1.89
N TRP A 189 40.77 -37.43 3.05
CA TRP A 189 40.92 -38.45 4.09
C TRP A 189 39.56 -39.05 4.49
N PHE A 190 38.58 -38.19 4.80
CA PHE A 190 37.24 -38.61 5.17
C PHE A 190 36.57 -39.43 4.05
N ILE A 191 36.61 -38.94 2.80
CA ILE A 191 36.00 -39.63 1.65
C ILE A 191 36.70 -40.98 1.38
N TYR A 192 38.04 -41.03 1.40
CA TYR A 192 38.82 -42.23 1.12
C TYR A 192 38.54 -43.34 2.14
N TYR A 193 38.54 -43.02 3.43
CA TYR A 193 38.33 -44.02 4.48
C TYR A 193 36.88 -44.45 4.65
N ASN A 194 35.91 -43.59 4.33
CA ASN A 194 34.50 -44.01 4.21
C ASN A 194 34.30 -45.02 3.07
N ARG A 195 35.04 -44.86 1.95
CA ARG A 195 34.95 -45.78 0.81
C ARG A 195 35.75 -47.08 0.99
N TYR A 196 36.83 -47.03 1.77
CA TYR A 196 37.68 -48.19 2.08
C TYR A 196 37.81 -48.43 3.60
N PRO A 197 36.73 -48.83 4.29
CA PRO A 197 36.69 -48.94 5.75
C PRO A 197 37.68 -49.98 6.32
N ASN A 198 37.99 -51.02 5.54
CA ASN A 198 38.97 -52.04 5.94
C ASN A 198 40.40 -51.47 6.03
N LYS A 199 40.74 -50.46 5.20
CA LYS A 199 42.02 -49.76 5.27
C LYS A 199 42.07 -48.77 6.44
N ALA A 200 40.93 -48.20 6.81
CA ALA A 200 40.80 -47.32 7.98
C ALA A 200 41.15 -48.06 9.29
N LYS A 201 40.65 -49.30 9.44
CA LYS A 201 40.95 -50.15 10.60
C LYS A 201 42.44 -50.47 10.73
N ILE A 202 43.16 -50.62 9.61
CA ILE A 202 44.60 -50.88 9.59
C ILE A 202 45.37 -49.62 10.00
N ALA A 203 45.01 -48.46 9.43
CA ALA A 203 45.65 -47.17 9.75
C ALA A 203 45.52 -46.79 11.24
N LEU A 204 44.33 -46.98 11.83
CA LEU A 204 44.09 -46.76 13.27
C LEU A 204 44.90 -47.73 14.15
N LYS A 205 45.07 -48.99 13.72
CA LYS A 205 45.86 -49.99 14.45
C LYS A 205 47.35 -49.62 14.46
N THR A 206 47.89 -49.14 13.35
CA THR A 206 49.29 -48.67 13.26
C THR A 206 49.57 -47.44 14.11
N ILE A 207 48.61 -46.51 14.24
CA ILE A 207 48.75 -45.32 15.11
C ILE A 207 48.73 -45.74 16.60
N SER A 208 47.88 -46.69 16.97
CA SER A 208 47.80 -47.24 18.33
C SER A 208 49.03 -48.03 18.76
N THR A 209 49.80 -48.59 17.83
CA THR A 209 51.05 -49.32 18.14
C THR A 209 52.31 -48.46 18.04
N ALA A 210 52.19 -47.23 17.55
CA ALA A 210 53.30 -46.28 17.40
C ALA A 210 53.32 -45.19 18.49
N ALA A 211 52.34 -45.19 19.39
CA ALA A 211 52.30 -44.41 20.63
C ALA A 211 52.66 -45.32 21.82
#